data_AF-A0A7X7DK92-F1
#
_entry.id   AF-A0A7X7DK92-F1
#
_cell.length_a   1.000
_cell.length_b   1.000
_cell.length_c   1.000
_cell.angle_alpha   90.00
_cell.angle_beta   90.00
_cell.angle_gamma   90.00
#
_symmetry.space_group_name_H-M   'P 1'
#
loop_
_entity.id
_entity.type
_entity.pdbx_description
1 polymer ?
#
loop_
_entity_poly.entity_id
_entity_poly.type
_entity_poly.pdbx_seq_one_letter_code
_entity_poly.pdbx_strand_id
1 'polypeptide(L)'
;MEEKAKQQESRQTQFYIKDEKQYSETFIAEFKAKHRIYETVELIYDTIVINCDRENFILIPTDLPLERLVIYEERAEGIKYRLTVKRVNYSTIEYNYFETVNGKKKNEKQGLADLEPVFYFGAEGTFEDEGGNVYGMNEYVDSSIIECQILIYIGVGNINKTFLKHHCESGTNMFETPLLTIIK
;
A
#
# COMPACT_ATOMS: atom_id res chain seq x y z
N MET A 1 -11.79 -4.68 53.31
CA MET A 1 -11.26 -3.69 52.35
C MET A 1 -11.33 -4.33 51.00
N GLU A 2 -12.42 -4.06 50.27
CA GLU A 2 -12.64 -4.60 48.92
C GLU A 2 -11.94 -3.71 47.89
N GLU A 3 -11.14 -4.37 47.06
CA GLU A 3 -10.43 -3.81 45.93
C GLU A 3 -11.45 -3.57 44.80
N LYS A 4 -11.78 -2.30 44.54
CA LYS A 4 -12.61 -1.91 43.40
C LYS A 4 -11.77 -1.92 42.14
N ALA A 5 -11.77 -3.03 41.41
CA ALA A 5 -11.40 -3.05 40.00
C ALA A 5 -12.38 -2.16 39.23
N LYS A 6 -11.92 -0.97 38.80
CA LYS A 6 -12.64 -0.17 37.80
C LYS A 6 -12.54 -0.91 36.47
N GLN A 7 -13.65 -1.46 36.01
CA GLN A 7 -13.84 -1.79 34.60
C GLN A 7 -13.65 -0.49 33.80
N GLN A 8 -12.57 -0.42 33.04
CA GLN A 8 -12.34 0.61 32.05
C GLN A 8 -13.27 0.31 30.87
N GLU A 9 -14.40 1.02 30.79
CA GLU A 9 -15.20 1.06 29.56
C GLU A 9 -14.26 1.39 28.39
N SER A 10 -14.14 0.46 27.44
CA SER A 10 -13.36 0.71 26.23
C SER A 10 -14.02 1.85 25.46
N ARG A 11 -13.45 3.06 25.51
CA ARG A 11 -13.90 4.16 24.64
C ARG A 11 -13.68 3.71 23.20
N GLN A 12 -14.78 3.54 22.46
CA GLN A 12 -14.72 3.27 21.03
C GLN A 12 -14.26 4.54 20.30
N THR A 13 -13.25 4.42 19.43
CA THR A 13 -12.79 5.51 18.57
C THR A 13 -13.93 6.10 17.75
N GLN A 14 -14.03 7.42 17.73
CA GLN A 14 -14.97 8.14 16.89
C GLN A 14 -14.33 8.41 15.52
N PHE A 15 -14.89 7.80 14.48
CA PHE A 15 -14.43 8.00 13.10
C PHE A 15 -15.29 9.04 12.39
N TYR A 16 -14.63 9.96 11.69
CA TYR A 16 -15.26 10.87 10.74
C TYR A 16 -14.58 10.73 9.38
N ILE A 17 -15.32 10.31 8.35
CA ILE A 17 -14.80 10.22 6.99
C ILE A 17 -15.59 11.21 6.13
N LYS A 18 -14.92 12.21 5.55
CA LYS A 18 -15.59 13.29 4.82
C LYS A 18 -16.37 12.79 3.61
N ASP A 19 -15.77 11.88 2.84
CA ASP A 19 -16.39 11.23 1.69
C ASP A 19 -15.83 9.81 1.53
N GLU A 20 -16.60 8.82 1.97
CA GLU A 20 -16.18 7.41 1.92
C GLU A 20 -15.94 6.91 0.48
N LYS A 21 -16.52 7.56 -0.55
CA LYS A 21 -16.34 7.16 -1.96
C LYS A 21 -14.94 7.42 -2.51
N GLN A 22 -14.11 8.16 -1.77
CA GLN A 22 -12.75 8.49 -2.18
C GLN A 22 -11.69 7.47 -1.73
N TYR A 23 -12.14 6.36 -1.14
CA TYR A 23 -11.33 5.24 -0.69
C TYR A 23 -12.03 3.92 -1.06
N SER A 24 -11.33 2.80 -1.02
CA SER A 24 -12.00 1.50 -1.11
C SER A 24 -12.72 1.16 0.20
N GLU A 25 -13.78 0.38 0.10
CA GLU A 25 -14.50 -0.13 1.28
C GLU A 25 -13.59 -1.00 2.15
N THR A 26 -12.74 -1.82 1.52
CA THR A 26 -11.75 -2.67 2.19
C THR A 26 -10.75 -1.83 2.98
N PHE A 27 -10.18 -0.78 2.38
CA PHE A 27 -9.30 0.14 3.07
C PHE A 27 -9.98 0.78 4.28
N ILE A 28 -11.21 1.30 4.13
CA ILE A 28 -11.94 1.92 5.24
C ILE A 28 -12.17 0.92 6.38
N ALA A 29 -12.52 -0.33 6.06
CA ALA A 29 -12.75 -1.36 7.06
C ALA A 29 -11.47 -1.69 7.85
N GLU A 30 -10.36 -1.92 7.16
CA GLU A 30 -9.05 -2.22 7.75
C GLU A 30 -8.50 -1.01 8.53
N PHE A 31 -8.62 0.20 7.97
CA PHE A 31 -8.25 1.44 8.63
C PHE A 31 -9.01 1.61 9.94
N LYS A 32 -10.34 1.46 9.94
CA LYS A 32 -11.15 1.50 11.18
C LYS A 32 -10.75 0.41 12.18
N ALA A 33 -10.34 -0.78 11.72
CA ALA A 33 -9.91 -1.86 12.60
C ALA A 33 -8.56 -1.57 13.27
N LYS A 34 -7.59 -1.04 12.52
CA LYS A 34 -6.22 -0.78 13.00
C LYS A 34 -6.10 0.49 13.87
N HIS A 35 -7.08 1.39 13.81
CA HIS A 35 -7.04 2.69 14.50
C HIS A 35 -7.97 2.78 15.72
N ARG A 36 -8.44 1.65 16.28
CA ARG A 36 -9.37 1.62 17.42
C ARG A 36 -8.79 2.09 18.76
N ILE A 37 -7.50 2.42 18.79
CA ILE A 37 -6.78 2.84 20.00
C ILE A 37 -6.89 4.35 20.27
N TYR A 38 -7.40 5.13 19.30
CA TYR A 38 -7.48 6.58 19.38
C TYR A 38 -8.83 7.07 19.90
N GLU A 39 -8.90 8.32 20.37
CA GLU A 39 -10.18 8.93 20.76
C GLU A 39 -10.99 9.34 19.53
N THR A 40 -10.35 10.06 18.60
CA THR A 40 -10.95 10.48 17.32
C THR A 40 -9.99 10.21 16.17
N VAL A 41 -10.55 9.86 15.01
CA VAL A 41 -9.81 9.73 13.76
C VAL A 41 -10.65 10.33 12.64
N GLU A 42 -10.12 11.35 11.97
CA GLU A 42 -10.76 11.99 10.82
C GLU A 42 -9.98 11.64 9.55
N LEU A 43 -10.70 11.29 8.49
CA LEU A 43 -10.17 11.05 7.16
C LEU A 43 -10.80 12.05 6.19
N ILE A 44 -9.99 12.99 5.70
CA ILE A 44 -10.40 14.14 4.91
C ILE A 44 -9.49 14.23 3.68
N TYR A 45 -9.96 13.72 2.53
CA TYR A 45 -9.15 13.65 1.30
C TYR A 45 -7.87 12.81 1.50
N ASP A 46 -6.69 13.39 1.29
CA ASP A 46 -5.41 12.75 1.58
C ASP A 46 -4.95 12.96 3.04
N THR A 47 -5.76 13.59 3.90
CA THR A 47 -5.34 13.97 5.25
C THR A 47 -5.99 13.09 6.31
N ILE A 48 -5.18 12.58 7.24
CA ILE A 48 -5.62 11.87 8.45
C ILE A 48 -5.31 12.74 9.66
N VAL A 49 -6.32 12.99 10.50
CA VAL A 49 -6.20 13.74 11.76
C VAL A 49 -6.54 12.81 12.91
N ILE A 50 -5.62 12.67 13.87
CA ILE A 50 -5.78 11.80 15.04
C ILE A 50 -5.99 12.67 16.28
N ASN A 51 -6.97 12.34 17.13
CA ASN A 51 -7.27 13.04 18.39
C ASN A 51 -7.44 14.55 18.21
N CYS A 52 -8.00 14.98 17.08
CA CYS A 52 -8.18 16.38 16.69
C CYS A 52 -6.86 17.19 16.57
N ASP A 53 -5.69 16.52 16.49
CA ASP A 53 -4.40 17.16 16.29
C ASP A 53 -4.23 17.58 14.82
N ARG A 54 -4.50 18.85 14.55
CA ARG A 54 -4.37 19.45 13.22
C ARG A 54 -2.98 19.99 12.92
N GLU A 55 -2.06 19.97 13.88
CA GLU A 55 -0.68 20.41 13.67
C GLU A 55 0.20 19.24 13.20
N ASN A 56 -0.12 18.00 13.64
CA ASN A 56 0.60 16.78 13.29
C ASN A 56 -0.27 15.80 12.47
N PHE A 57 -0.89 16.30 11.40
CA PHE A 57 -1.66 15.45 10.50
C PHE A 57 -0.76 14.53 9.67
N ILE A 58 -1.32 13.40 9.26
CA ILE A 58 -0.66 12.42 8.38
C ILE A 58 -1.20 12.58 6.97
N LEU A 59 -0.33 12.51 5.97
CA LEU A 59 -0.71 12.54 4.56
C LEU A 59 -0.69 11.14 3.96
N ILE A 60 -1.78 10.75 3.33
CA ILE A 60 -1.84 9.61 2.43
C ILE A 60 -0.92 9.89 1.24
N PRO A 61 -0.08 8.92 0.83
CA PRO A 61 0.87 9.13 -0.24
C PRO A 61 0.20 9.47 -1.58
N THR A 62 0.70 10.51 -2.24
CA THR A 62 0.22 10.96 -3.56
C THR A 62 1.29 10.87 -4.64
N ASP A 63 2.33 10.05 -4.42
CA ASP A 63 3.47 9.90 -5.34
C ASP A 63 3.03 9.41 -6.72
N LEU A 64 1.98 8.58 -6.76
CA LEU A 64 1.29 8.23 -8.01
C LEU A 64 0.24 9.30 -8.35
N PRO A 65 0.25 9.85 -9.57
CA PRO A 65 -0.79 10.77 -10.01
C PRO A 65 -2.16 10.07 -10.13
N LEU A 66 -3.22 10.74 -9.67
CA LEU A 66 -4.60 10.24 -9.75
C LEU A 66 -5.02 10.03 -11.21
N GLU A 67 -5.61 8.88 -11.51
CA GLU A 67 -6.13 8.47 -12.83
C GLU A 67 -5.10 8.54 -13.98
N ARG A 68 -3.81 8.46 -13.66
CA ARG A 68 -2.73 8.41 -14.65
C ARG A 68 -1.99 7.10 -14.56
N LEU A 69 -1.81 6.48 -15.73
CA LEU A 69 -1.05 5.25 -15.86
C LEU A 69 0.45 5.54 -15.71
N VAL A 70 1.10 4.84 -14.79
CA VAL A 70 2.55 4.81 -14.61
C VAL A 70 3.03 3.41 -14.99
N ILE A 71 4.09 3.34 -15.78
CA ILE A 71 4.64 2.08 -16.26
C ILE A 71 6.03 1.92 -15.70
N TYR A 72 6.28 0.79 -15.05
CA TYR A 72 7.58 0.37 -14.57
C TYR A 72 8.07 -0.82 -15.38
N GLU A 73 9.37 -0.84 -15.67
CA GLU A 73 10.01 -1.88 -16.46
C GLU A 73 11.40 -2.21 -15.94
N GLU A 74 11.80 -3.47 -16.11
CA GLU A 74 13.19 -3.93 -15.99
C GLU A 74 13.44 -5.11 -16.95
N ARG A 75 14.69 -5.30 -17.36
CA ARG A 75 15.15 -6.47 -18.10
C ARG A 75 16.27 -7.16 -17.35
N ALA A 76 15.97 -8.33 -16.79
CA ALA A 76 16.95 -9.17 -16.13
C ALA A 76 16.94 -10.57 -16.75
N GLU A 77 18.12 -11.13 -17.02
CA GLU A 77 18.29 -12.52 -17.48
C GLU A 77 17.47 -12.89 -18.74
N GLY A 78 17.27 -11.92 -19.64
CA GLY A 78 16.49 -12.12 -20.88
C GLY A 78 14.97 -12.10 -20.67
N ILE A 79 14.49 -11.84 -19.46
CA ILE A 79 13.09 -11.64 -19.11
C ILE A 79 12.83 -10.14 -19.00
N LYS A 80 11.78 -9.65 -19.66
CA LYS A 80 11.30 -8.27 -19.48
C LYS A 80 10.13 -8.28 -18.50
N TYR A 81 10.31 -7.63 -17.36
CA TYR A 81 9.30 -7.44 -16.33
C TYR A 81 8.59 -6.13 -16.59
N ARG A 82 7.24 -6.13 -16.57
CA ARG A 82 6.47 -4.91 -16.73
C ARG A 82 5.35 -4.86 -15.71
N LEU A 83 5.31 -3.78 -14.95
CA LEU A 83 4.22 -3.44 -14.04
C LEU A 83 3.62 -2.11 -14.49
N THR A 84 2.31 -2.07 -14.64
CA THR A 84 1.56 -0.84 -14.86
C THR A 84 0.69 -0.60 -13.65
N VAL A 85 0.68 0.64 -13.16
CA VAL A 85 -0.12 1.05 -12.00
C VAL A 85 -0.87 2.33 -12.32
N LYS A 86 -2.07 2.48 -11.78
CA LYS A 86 -2.87 3.69 -11.86
C LYS A 86 -3.55 3.90 -10.52
N ARG A 87 -3.29 5.03 -9.87
CA ARG A 87 -4.03 5.38 -8.65
C ARG A 87 -5.46 5.75 -9.01
N VAL A 88 -6.44 5.02 -8.47
CA VAL A 88 -7.87 5.22 -8.78
C VAL A 88 -8.60 6.08 -7.75
N ASN A 89 -8.08 6.14 -6.52
CA ASN A 89 -8.59 6.99 -5.44
C ASN A 89 -7.46 7.31 -4.44
N TYR A 90 -7.72 7.73 -3.20
CA TYR A 90 -6.64 8.02 -2.25
C TYR A 90 -5.94 6.77 -1.72
N SER A 91 -6.64 5.65 -1.55
CA SER A 91 -6.11 4.44 -0.94
C SER A 91 -5.74 3.34 -1.94
N THR A 92 -6.19 3.41 -3.18
CA THR A 92 -6.24 2.23 -4.05
C THR A 92 -5.51 2.48 -5.37
N ILE A 93 -4.74 1.48 -5.79
CA ILE A 93 -4.16 1.40 -7.13
C ILE A 93 -4.81 0.26 -7.92
N GLU A 94 -5.02 0.48 -9.21
CA GLU A 94 -5.22 -0.56 -10.20
C GLU A 94 -3.86 -0.98 -10.76
N TYR A 95 -3.61 -2.28 -10.87
CA TYR A 95 -2.34 -2.78 -11.40
C TYR A 95 -2.52 -3.86 -12.47
N ASN A 96 -1.53 -3.95 -13.37
CA ASN A 96 -1.35 -5.06 -14.29
C ASN A 96 0.14 -5.35 -14.46
N TYR A 97 0.52 -6.60 -14.20
CA TYR A 97 1.87 -7.14 -14.28
C TYR A 97 1.93 -8.27 -15.29
N PHE A 98 3.05 -8.35 -16.01
CA PHE A 98 3.40 -9.52 -16.80
C PHE A 98 4.91 -9.58 -17.08
N GLU A 99 5.37 -10.78 -17.37
CA GLU A 99 6.72 -11.05 -17.89
C GLU A 99 6.66 -11.27 -19.40
N THR A 100 7.68 -10.84 -20.12
CA THR A 100 7.88 -11.21 -21.53
C THR A 100 9.10 -12.10 -21.66
N VAL A 101 8.87 -13.36 -22.04
CA VAL A 101 9.90 -14.37 -22.28
C VAL A 101 9.80 -14.83 -23.73
N ASN A 102 10.86 -14.68 -24.51
CA ASN A 102 10.89 -15.03 -25.94
C ASN A 102 9.71 -14.43 -26.74
N GLY A 103 9.37 -13.18 -26.44
CA GLY A 103 8.28 -12.44 -27.10
C GLY A 103 6.87 -12.82 -26.67
N LYS A 104 6.69 -13.72 -25.69
CA LYS A 104 5.37 -14.13 -25.18
C LYS A 104 5.15 -13.62 -23.76
N LYS A 105 3.93 -13.16 -23.46
CA LYS A 105 3.51 -12.82 -22.09
C LYS A 105 3.39 -14.07 -21.23
N LYS A 106 3.84 -13.96 -19.98
CA LYS A 106 3.82 -14.99 -18.93
C LYS A 106 3.53 -14.33 -17.58
N ASN A 107 3.11 -15.16 -16.62
CA ASN A 107 2.91 -14.77 -15.22
C ASN A 107 2.05 -13.50 -15.05
N GLU A 108 0.96 -13.42 -15.82
CA GLU A 108 0.09 -12.25 -15.82
C GLU A 108 -0.67 -12.14 -14.49
N LYS A 109 -0.66 -10.95 -13.88
CA LYS A 109 -1.38 -10.61 -12.65
C LYS A 109 -2.03 -9.25 -12.84
N GLN A 110 -3.26 -9.08 -12.37
CA GLN A 110 -3.93 -7.79 -12.42
C GLN A 110 -4.98 -7.74 -11.32
N GLY A 111 -5.27 -6.54 -10.83
CA GLY A 111 -6.19 -6.37 -9.73
C GLY A 111 -6.21 -4.95 -9.18
N LEU A 112 -6.77 -4.83 -7.98
CA LEU A 112 -6.77 -3.62 -7.18
C LEU A 112 -5.99 -3.92 -5.91
N ALA A 113 -5.06 -3.04 -5.55
CA ALA A 113 -4.30 -3.14 -4.32
C ALA A 113 -4.54 -1.89 -3.47
N ASP A 114 -4.84 -2.10 -2.19
CA ASP A 114 -5.08 -1.03 -1.23
C ASP A 114 -3.82 -0.73 -0.43
N LEU A 115 -3.56 0.57 -0.22
CA LEU A 115 -2.51 1.06 0.66
C LEU A 115 -2.69 0.45 2.05
N GLU A 116 -1.62 -0.09 2.61
CA GLU A 116 -1.65 -0.59 3.98
C GLU A 116 -2.04 0.55 4.95
N PRO A 117 -3.14 0.43 5.71
CA PRO A 117 -3.65 1.52 6.54
C PRO A 117 -2.69 2.10 7.57
N VAL A 118 -1.61 1.40 7.91
CA VAL A 118 -0.60 1.85 8.88
C VAL A 118 0.72 2.30 8.26
N PHE A 119 0.74 2.63 6.97
CA PHE A 119 1.91 3.09 6.18
C PHE A 119 2.78 4.19 6.84
N TYR A 120 2.24 4.95 7.79
CA TYR A 120 2.90 6.08 8.44
C TYR A 120 3.62 5.72 9.76
N PHE A 121 3.53 4.48 10.25
CA PHE A 121 4.33 4.04 11.42
C PHE A 121 5.78 3.64 11.06
N GLY A 122 6.11 3.64 9.78
CA GLY A 122 7.42 3.28 9.26
C GLY A 122 7.29 2.76 7.84
N ALA A 123 8.38 2.80 7.07
CA ALA A 123 8.37 2.24 5.73
C ALA A 123 8.21 0.70 5.81
N GLU A 124 7.16 0.19 5.17
CA GLU A 124 6.87 -1.25 5.15
C GLU A 124 7.71 -2.00 4.12
N GLY A 125 8.19 -1.28 3.11
CA GLY A 125 9.28 -1.72 2.25
C GLY A 125 10.42 -0.71 2.26
N THR A 126 11.62 -1.21 2.02
CA THR A 126 12.79 -0.37 1.72
C THR A 126 13.48 -0.86 0.46
N PHE A 127 14.22 0.04 -0.19
CA PHE A 127 15.23 -0.34 -1.15
C PHE A 127 16.56 0.36 -0.82
N GLU A 128 17.66 -0.32 -1.12
CA GLU A 128 19.01 0.22 -1.00
C GLU A 128 19.58 0.49 -2.39
N ASP A 129 20.16 1.67 -2.62
CA ASP A 129 20.87 1.97 -3.86
C ASP A 129 22.32 1.47 -3.85
N GLU A 130 23.02 1.58 -4.98
CA GLU A 130 24.43 1.16 -5.10
C GLU A 130 25.39 1.93 -4.16
N GLY A 131 24.96 3.08 -3.64
CA GLY A 131 25.72 3.89 -2.68
C GLY A 131 25.44 3.53 -1.22
N GLY A 132 24.58 2.55 -0.95
CA GLY A 132 24.17 2.15 0.39
C GLY A 132 23.13 3.08 1.02
N ASN A 133 22.46 3.94 0.24
CA ASN A 133 21.37 4.75 0.77
C ASN A 133 20.08 3.93 0.80
N VAL A 134 19.40 3.93 1.94
CA VAL A 134 18.13 3.23 2.14
C VAL A 134 16.97 4.20 2.01
N TYR A 135 15.97 3.82 1.23
CA TYR A 135 14.78 4.63 1.02
C TYR A 135 13.49 3.85 1.30
N GLY A 136 12.46 4.56 1.78
CA GLY A 136 11.16 3.99 2.08
C GLY A 136 10.26 3.79 0.86
N MET A 137 9.37 2.80 0.98
CA MET A 137 8.36 2.46 -0.02
C MET A 137 7.02 2.21 0.67
N ASN A 138 5.94 2.69 0.05
CA ASN A 138 4.57 2.41 0.49
C ASN A 138 4.14 1.03 -0.02
N GLU A 139 3.56 0.22 0.86
CA GLU A 139 3.01 -1.09 0.51
C GLU A 139 1.54 -0.96 0.09
N TYR A 140 1.20 -1.58 -1.03
CA TYR A 140 -0.17 -1.77 -1.49
C TYR A 140 -0.44 -3.28 -1.56
N VAL A 141 -1.57 -3.70 -0.99
CA VAL A 141 -1.92 -5.11 -0.81
C VAL A 141 -3.17 -5.44 -1.62
N ASP A 142 -3.05 -6.43 -2.51
CA ASP A 142 -4.20 -7.13 -3.11
C ASP A 142 -4.36 -8.48 -2.40
N SER A 143 -5.43 -8.58 -1.60
CA SER A 143 -5.83 -9.80 -0.87
C SER A 143 -7.04 -10.50 -1.52
N SER A 144 -7.29 -10.30 -2.82
CA SER A 144 -8.41 -10.92 -3.53
C SER A 144 -8.27 -12.43 -3.72
N ILE A 145 -7.06 -12.97 -3.56
CA ILE A 145 -6.77 -14.40 -3.66
C ILE A 145 -6.78 -15.00 -2.25
N ILE A 146 -7.58 -16.05 -2.04
CA ILE A 146 -7.59 -16.77 -0.76
C ILE A 146 -6.20 -17.39 -0.53
N GLU A 147 -5.64 -17.21 0.67
CA GLU A 147 -4.31 -17.72 1.09
C GLU A 147 -3.12 -17.16 0.30
N CYS A 148 -3.31 -16.14 -0.55
CA CYS A 148 -2.24 -15.46 -1.27
C CYS A 148 -2.46 -13.94 -1.31
N GLN A 149 -1.37 -13.19 -1.31
CA GLN A 149 -1.37 -11.74 -1.42
C GLN A 149 -0.40 -11.30 -2.51
N ILE A 150 -0.79 -10.25 -3.23
CA ILE A 150 0.12 -9.49 -4.07
C ILE A 150 0.47 -8.21 -3.32
N LEU A 151 1.76 -8.03 -3.02
CA LEU A 151 2.29 -6.85 -2.35
C LEU A 151 3.04 -6.01 -3.39
N ILE A 152 2.68 -4.74 -3.53
CA ILE A 152 3.26 -3.81 -4.49
C ILE A 152 3.89 -2.67 -3.70
N TYR A 153 5.20 -2.50 -3.83
CA TYR A 153 5.94 -1.48 -3.12
C TYR A 153 6.21 -0.32 -4.06
N ILE A 154 5.72 0.87 -3.74
CA ILE A 154 5.91 2.09 -4.53
C ILE A 154 6.84 3.03 -3.78
N GLY A 155 7.91 3.47 -4.44
CA GLY A 155 8.86 4.43 -3.87
C GLY A 155 8.20 5.73 -3.42
N VAL A 156 8.63 6.24 -2.26
CA VAL A 156 8.14 7.49 -1.66
C VAL A 156 8.88 8.71 -2.23
N GLY A 157 8.18 9.81 -2.48
CA GLY A 157 8.76 11.06 -2.96
C GLY A 157 9.33 10.94 -4.37
N ASN A 158 10.62 11.24 -4.54
CA ASN A 158 11.27 11.27 -5.87
C ASN A 158 11.79 9.90 -6.34
N ILE A 159 11.37 8.83 -5.67
CA ILE A 159 11.84 7.47 -5.94
C ILE A 159 11.00 6.85 -7.06
N ASN A 160 11.59 6.74 -8.24
CA ASN A 160 10.94 6.15 -9.42
C ASN A 160 11.09 4.63 -9.50
N LYS A 161 11.07 3.96 -8.35
CA LYS A 161 11.34 2.52 -8.21
C LYS A 161 10.13 1.79 -7.62
N THR A 162 9.95 0.53 -8.01
CA THR A 162 8.94 -0.37 -7.45
C THR A 162 9.43 -1.80 -7.51
N PHE A 163 8.86 -2.68 -6.69
CA PHE A 163 8.90 -4.11 -6.91
C PHE A 163 7.58 -4.73 -6.46
N LEU A 164 7.29 -5.92 -6.96
CA LEU A 164 6.09 -6.69 -6.65
C LEU A 164 6.50 -8.02 -6.02
N LYS A 165 5.81 -8.41 -4.95
CA LYS A 165 5.91 -9.72 -4.31
C LYS A 165 4.58 -10.44 -4.43
N HIS A 166 4.64 -11.74 -4.69
CA HIS A 166 3.51 -12.66 -4.52
C HIS A 166 3.84 -13.56 -3.34
N HIS A 167 3.01 -13.49 -2.30
CA HIS A 167 3.18 -14.24 -1.06
C HIS A 167 1.99 -15.20 -0.89
N CYS A 168 2.24 -16.47 -0.61
CA CYS A 168 1.18 -17.46 -0.35
C CYS A 168 1.52 -18.25 0.91
N GLU A 169 0.53 -18.53 1.76
CA GLU A 169 0.73 -19.23 3.04
C GLU A 169 1.32 -20.64 2.85
N SER A 170 0.95 -21.31 1.75
CA SER A 170 1.44 -22.65 1.41
C SER A 170 2.90 -22.67 0.90
N GLY A 171 3.56 -21.52 0.76
CA GLY A 171 4.93 -21.39 0.25
C GLY A 171 5.11 -21.73 -1.23
N THR A 172 4.08 -22.24 -1.90
CA THR A 172 4.11 -22.52 -3.34
C THR A 172 3.81 -21.24 -4.12
N ASN A 173 4.54 -21.01 -5.23
CA ASN A 173 4.37 -19.85 -6.13
C ASN A 173 4.73 -18.47 -5.56
N MET A 174 5.57 -18.41 -4.53
CA MET A 174 6.16 -17.14 -4.10
C MET A 174 7.12 -16.60 -5.17
N PHE A 175 7.04 -15.31 -5.46
CA PHE A 175 8.05 -14.64 -6.27
C PHE A 175 8.19 -13.17 -5.87
N GLU A 176 9.34 -12.61 -6.22
CA GLU A 176 9.64 -11.19 -6.12
C GLU A 176 10.23 -10.74 -7.46
N THR A 177 9.76 -9.61 -7.97
CA THR A 177 10.33 -9.03 -9.19
C THR A 177 11.69 -8.39 -8.88
N PRO A 178 12.60 -8.24 -9.87
CA PRO A 178 13.69 -7.28 -9.71
C PRO A 178 13.12 -5.87 -9.47
N LEU A 179 13.97 -4.95 -9.01
CA LEU A 179 13.60 -3.56 -8.85
C LEU A 179 13.28 -2.94 -10.22
N LEU A 180 12.03 -2.56 -10.42
CA LEU A 180 11.54 -1.96 -11.66
C LEU A 180 11.65 -0.44 -11.61
N THR A 181 11.82 0.19 -12.77
CA THR A 181 11.98 1.66 -12.88
C THR A 181 10.92 2.25 -13.79
N ILE A 182 10.41 3.45 -13.46
CA ILE A 182 9.47 4.18 -14.32
C ILE A 182 10.07 4.38 -15.72
N ILE A 183 9.32 4.06 -16.76
CA ILE A 183 9.63 4.47 -18.14
C ILE A 183 8.98 5.82 -18.43
N LYS A 184 9.77 6.76 -18.95
CA LYS A 184 9.31 8.08 -19.39
C LYS A 184 8.73 8.02 -20.81
#